data_AF-A0A6I1ZQC2-F1
#
_entry.id   AF-A0A6I1ZQC2-F1
#
_cell.length_a   1.000
_cell.length_b   1.000
_cell.length_c   1.000
_cell.angle_alpha   90.00
_cell.angle_beta   90.00
_cell.angle_gamma   90.00
#
_symmetry.space_group_name_H-M   'P 1'
#
loop_
_entity.id
_entity.type
_entity.pdbx_description
1 polymer ?
#
loop_
_entity_poly.entity_id
_entity_poly.type
_entity_poly.pdbx_seq_one_letter_code
_entity_poly.pdbx_strand_id
1 'polypeptide(L)'
;MGNLGLKLRIWFAATITLVVTGIVIRSIWQIAVIPTAGTFRIFIPLILALLGLNAVIIYLTIKPQKLKSLPIVIGIIVVATVGLIAGATHFVHFITSPEAAPVLSKIIATSVILPSLSAYLLLLYFIWSLRKS
;
A
#
# COMPACT_ATOMS: atom_id res chain seq x y z
N MET A 1 -16.21 -22.15 8.93
CA MET A 1 -15.82 -20.72 8.92
C MET A 1 -14.58 -20.37 9.77
N GLY A 2 -14.17 -21.17 10.77
CA GLY A 2 -13.08 -20.78 11.71
C GLY A 2 -11.67 -20.65 11.13
N ASN A 3 -11.25 -21.49 10.18
CA ASN A 3 -9.86 -21.52 9.70
C ASN A 3 -9.57 -20.49 8.59
N LEU A 4 -10.56 -20.15 7.77
CA LEU A 4 -10.43 -19.14 6.71
C LEU A 4 -10.33 -17.72 7.28
N GLY A 5 -11.13 -17.41 8.31
CA GLY A 5 -11.10 -16.11 8.98
C GLY A 5 -9.77 -15.84 9.69
N LEU A 6 -9.17 -16.86 10.31
CA LEU A 6 -7.84 -16.74 10.92
C LEU A 6 -6.75 -16.47 9.88
N LYS A 7 -6.74 -17.23 8.77
CA LYS A 7 -5.78 -17.04 7.67
C LYS A 7 -5.85 -15.63 7.07
N LEU A 8 -7.05 -15.11 6.87
CA LEU A 8 -7.28 -13.73 6.42
C LEU A 8 -6.74 -12.69 7.39
N ARG A 9 -6.95 -12.88 8.69
CA ARG A 9 -6.43 -11.97 9.72
C ARG A 9 -4.90 -11.97 9.75
N ILE A 10 -4.27 -13.14 9.62
CA ILE A 10 -2.80 -13.27 9.55
C ILE A 10 -2.27 -12.60 8.29
N TRP A 11 -2.86 -12.88 7.13
CA TRP A 11 -2.44 -12.27 5.86
C TRP A 11 -2.59 -10.75 5.88
N PHE A 12 -3.68 -10.26 6.46
CA PHE A 12 -3.92 -8.83 6.67
C PHE A 12 -2.87 -8.21 7.58
N ALA A 13 -2.64 -8.79 8.77
CA ALA A 13 -1.67 -8.30 9.73
C ALA A 13 -0.24 -8.28 9.15
N ALA A 14 0.15 -9.35 8.45
CA ALA A 14 1.45 -9.43 7.78
C ALA A 14 1.60 -8.34 6.71
N THR A 15 0.58 -8.17 5.88
CA THR A 15 0.59 -7.17 4.80
C THR A 15 0.68 -5.75 5.34
N ILE A 16 -0.14 -5.39 6.32
CA ILE A 16 -0.11 -4.05 6.93
C ILE A 16 1.23 -3.81 7.62
N THR A 17 1.75 -4.79 8.37
CA THR A 17 3.05 -4.68 9.02
C THR A 17 4.15 -4.40 8.00
N LEU A 18 4.18 -5.15 6.90
CA LEU A 18 5.17 -4.98 5.84
C LEU A 18 5.03 -3.63 5.13
N VAL A 19 3.82 -3.19 4.81
CA VAL A 19 3.57 -1.88 4.18
C VAL A 19 4.04 -0.76 5.10
N VAL A 20 3.64 -0.77 6.37
CA VAL A 20 4.03 0.26 7.35
C VAL A 20 5.54 0.27 7.55
N THR A 21 6.16 -0.90 7.69
CA THR A 21 7.61 -1.03 7.86
C THR A 21 8.37 -0.50 6.64
N GLY A 22 7.93 -0.87 5.43
CA GLY A 22 8.52 -0.37 4.18
C GLY A 22 8.42 1.16 4.07
N ILE A 23 7.26 1.74 4.42
CA ILE A 23 7.05 3.19 4.45
C ILE A 23 8.01 3.85 5.45
N VAL A 24 8.13 3.33 6.66
CA VAL A 24 9.00 3.89 7.70
C VAL A 24 10.46 3.86 7.25
N ILE A 25 10.96 2.69 6.80
CA ILE A 25 12.34 2.54 6.32
C ILE A 25 12.61 3.49 5.16
N ARG A 26 11.69 3.57 4.19
CA ARG A 26 11.82 4.46 3.03
C ARG A 26 11.80 5.93 3.42
N SER A 27 11.03 6.30 4.44
CA SER A 27 10.96 7.67 4.97
C SER A 27 12.26 8.06 5.67
N ILE A 28 12.77 7.18 6.54
CA ILE A 28 14.07 7.38 7.22
C ILE A 28 15.18 7.52 6.18
N TRP A 29 15.21 6.65 5.18
CA TRP A 29 16.18 6.71 4.08
C TRP A 29 16.13 8.04 3.32
N GLN A 30 14.92 8.53 3.00
CA GLN A 30 14.75 9.82 2.32
C GLN A 30 15.35 10.97 3.12
N ILE A 31 15.10 10.99 4.43
CA ILE A 31 15.55 12.03 5.34
C ILE A 31 17.07 11.97 5.53
N ALA A 32 17.62 10.77 5.69
CA ALA A 32 19.03 10.57 6.01
C ALA A 32 19.96 10.71 4.80
N VAL A 33 19.51 10.33 3.60
CA VAL A 33 20.39 10.15 2.42
C VAL A 33 20.10 11.16 1.31
N ILE A 34 18.86 11.60 1.12
CA ILE A 34 18.47 12.48 0.01
C ILE A 34 17.56 13.63 0.51
N PRO A 35 18.06 14.52 1.39
CA PRO A 35 17.24 15.57 2.02
C PRO A 35 17.06 16.79 1.11
N THR A 36 16.44 16.64 -0.05
CA THR A 36 16.13 17.79 -0.93
C THR A 36 14.68 18.24 -0.79
N ALA A 37 14.46 19.55 -0.75
CA ALA A 37 13.13 20.15 -0.61
C ALA A 37 12.15 19.71 -1.72
N GLY A 38 12.65 19.48 -2.93
CA GLY A 38 11.87 18.95 -4.06
C GLY A 38 11.35 17.54 -3.79
N THR A 39 12.16 16.68 -3.17
CA THR A 39 11.73 15.30 -2.89
C THR A 39 10.71 15.27 -1.76
N PHE A 40 10.86 16.08 -0.72
CA PHE A 40 9.87 16.14 0.39
C PHE A 40 8.47 16.57 -0.06
N ARG A 41 8.34 17.47 -1.04
CA ARG A 41 7.05 17.92 -1.58
C ARG A 41 6.24 16.80 -2.24
N ILE A 42 6.92 15.80 -2.80
CA ILE A 42 6.29 14.64 -3.44
C ILE A 42 6.12 13.50 -2.43
N PHE A 43 7.10 13.34 -1.55
CA PHE A 43 7.17 12.19 -0.64
C PHE A 43 6.16 12.28 0.51
N ILE A 44 5.94 13.47 1.07
CA ILE A 44 4.98 13.67 2.18
C ILE A 44 3.55 13.32 1.75
N PRO A 45 3.01 13.85 0.63
CA PRO A 45 1.70 13.45 0.13
C PRO A 45 1.60 11.95 -0.14
N LEU A 46 2.66 11.32 -0.65
CA LEU A 46 2.68 9.88 -0.94
C LEU A 46 2.57 9.03 0.33
N ILE A 47 3.32 9.38 1.38
CA ILE A 47 3.22 8.71 2.69
C ILE A 47 1.82 8.88 3.27
N LEU A 48 1.27 10.10 3.25
CA LEU A 48 -0.07 10.37 3.77
C LEU A 48 -1.14 9.60 2.98
N ALA A 49 -1.02 9.52 1.66
CA ALA A 49 -1.91 8.72 0.83
C ALA A 49 -1.84 7.23 1.18
N LEU A 50 -0.65 6.68 1.39
CA LEU A 50 -0.47 5.28 1.79
C LEU A 50 -1.02 5.00 3.19
N LEU A 51 -0.77 5.89 4.16
CA LEU A 51 -1.33 5.79 5.51
C LEU A 51 -2.86 5.90 5.49
N GLY A 52 -3.40 6.85 4.71
CA GLY A 52 -4.84 7.03 4.52
C GLY A 52 -5.50 5.79 3.90
N LEU A 53 -4.88 5.20 2.88
CA LEU A 53 -5.34 3.94 2.28
C LEU A 53 -5.37 2.81 3.31
N ASN A 54 -4.30 2.64 4.10
CA ASN A 54 -4.26 1.64 5.17
C ASN A 54 -5.35 1.88 6.22
N ALA A 55 -5.57 3.13 6.64
CA ALA A 55 -6.63 3.48 7.58
C ALA A 55 -8.02 3.15 7.01
N VAL A 56 -8.26 3.41 5.72
CA VAL A 56 -9.49 3.04 5.03
C VAL A 56 -9.66 1.51 5.03
N ILE A 57 -8.63 0.74 4.69
CA ILE A 57 -8.71 -0.73 4.70
C ILE A 57 -9.01 -1.25 6.12
N ILE A 58 -8.34 -0.72 7.15
CA ILE A 58 -8.62 -1.08 8.56
C ILE A 58 -10.06 -0.73 8.92
N TYR A 59 -10.52 0.48 8.62
CA TYR A 59 -11.89 0.93 8.91
C TYR A 59 -12.93 0.02 8.28
N LEU A 60 -12.74 -0.35 7.01
CA LEU A 60 -13.65 -1.21 6.27
C LEU A 60 -13.60 -2.67 6.73
N THR A 61 -12.46 -3.12 7.26
CA THR A 61 -12.31 -4.44 7.91
C THR A 61 -13.11 -4.49 9.22
N ILE A 62 -13.11 -3.40 9.99
CA ILE A 62 -13.88 -3.29 11.26
C ILE A 62 -15.38 -3.07 11.00
N LYS A 63 -15.73 -2.28 9.97
CA LYS A 63 -17.13 -1.93 9.63
C LYS A 63 -17.49 -2.36 8.20
N PRO A 64 -17.57 -3.68 7.90
CA PRO A 64 -17.76 -4.20 6.55
C PRO A 64 -19.12 -3.81 5.94
N GLN A 65 -20.11 -3.47 6.75
CA GLN A 65 -21.44 -3.00 6.31
C GLN A 65 -21.41 -1.78 5.37
N LYS A 66 -20.36 -0.96 5.42
CA LYS A 66 -20.17 0.18 4.49
C LYS A 66 -19.75 -0.26 3.07
N LEU A 67 -19.21 -1.47 2.92
CA LEU A 67 -18.87 -2.07 1.62
C LEU A 67 -20.08 -2.62 0.85
N LYS A 68 -21.30 -2.55 1.41
CA LYS A 68 -22.53 -2.89 0.68
C LYS A 68 -22.87 -1.88 -0.41
N SER A 69 -22.42 -0.64 -0.28
CA SER A 69 -22.66 0.41 -1.28
C SER A 69 -21.76 0.20 -2.50
N LEU A 70 -22.36 -0.10 -3.65
CA LEU A 70 -21.64 -0.28 -4.92
C LEU A 70 -20.79 0.94 -5.32
N PRO A 71 -21.29 2.20 -5.23
CA PRO A 71 -20.47 3.38 -5.50
C PRO A 71 -19.24 3.49 -4.61
N ILE A 72 -19.36 3.17 -3.31
CA ILE A 72 -18.23 3.22 -2.37
C ILE A 72 -17.17 2.18 -2.75
N VAL A 73 -17.60 0.96 -3.07
CA VAL A 73 -16.69 -0.12 -3.50
C VAL A 73 -15.96 0.26 -4.79
N ILE A 74 -16.67 0.78 -5.79
CA ILE A 74 -16.06 1.23 -7.05
C ILE A 74 -15.04 2.33 -6.77
N GLY A 75 -15.39 3.33 -5.96
CA GLY A 75 -14.47 4.41 -5.58
C GLY A 75 -13.19 3.89 -4.92
N ILE A 76 -13.32 2.97 -3.96
CA ILE A 76 -12.16 2.36 -3.29
C ILE A 76 -11.27 1.59 -4.27
N ILE A 77 -11.88 0.77 -5.15
CA ILE A 77 -11.13 0.01 -6.15
C ILE A 77 -10.40 0.97 -7.08
N VAL A 78 -11.09 1.96 -7.64
CA VAL A 78 -10.49 2.93 -8.57
C VAL A 78 -9.30 3.65 -7.92
N VAL A 79 -9.46 4.17 -6.70
CA VAL A 79 -8.38 4.85 -5.98
C VAL A 79 -7.20 3.90 -5.72
N ALA A 80 -7.47 2.67 -5.27
CA ALA A 80 -6.43 1.69 -5.00
C ALA A 80 -5.70 1.25 -6.27
N THR A 81 -6.43 1.03 -7.37
CA THR A 81 -5.86 0.67 -8.69
C THR A 81 -4.99 1.79 -9.24
N VAL A 82 -5.50 3.03 -9.26
CA VAL A 82 -4.74 4.19 -9.74
C VAL A 82 -3.49 4.40 -8.88
N GLY A 83 -3.61 4.29 -7.56
CA GLY A 83 -2.48 4.37 -6.64
C GLY A 83 -1.44 3.28 -6.90
N LEU A 84 -1.87 2.04 -7.14
CA LEU A 84 -0.96 0.94 -7.47
C LEU A 84 -0.25 1.16 -8.81
N ILE A 85 -0.96 1.62 -9.84
CA ILE A 85 -0.37 1.93 -11.16
C ILE A 85 0.64 3.06 -11.04
N ALA A 86 0.30 4.14 -10.33
CA ALA A 86 1.22 5.26 -10.10
C ALA A 86 2.45 4.80 -9.32
N GLY A 87 2.28 4.01 -8.26
CA GLY A 87 3.37 3.45 -7.47
C GLY A 87 4.28 2.52 -8.27
N ALA A 88 3.70 1.64 -9.09
CA ALA A 88 4.45 0.74 -9.97
C ALA A 88 5.22 1.52 -11.05
N THR A 89 4.58 2.53 -11.66
CA THR A 89 5.22 3.41 -12.65
C THR A 89 6.40 4.14 -12.01
N HIS A 90 6.21 4.71 -10.82
CA HIS A 90 7.27 5.38 -10.08
C HIS A 90 8.41 4.42 -9.71
N PHE A 91 8.08 3.19 -9.28
CA PHE A 91 9.06 2.15 -9.00
C PHE A 91 9.91 1.82 -10.23
N VAL A 92 9.29 1.60 -11.39
CA VAL A 92 9.99 1.29 -12.65
C VAL A 92 10.94 2.42 -13.04
N HIS A 93 10.48 3.68 -12.97
CA HIS A 93 11.35 4.83 -13.25
C HIS A 93 12.50 4.94 -12.24
N PHE A 94 12.21 4.68 -10.96
CA PHE A 94 13.21 4.75 -9.90
C PHE A 94 14.30 3.68 -10.08
N ILE A 95 13.96 2.43 -10.35
CA ILE A 95 14.98 1.36 -10.46
C ILE A 95 15.97 1.56 -11.62
N THR A 96 15.56 2.28 -12.66
CA THR A 96 16.39 2.66 -13.82
C THR A 96 17.15 3.97 -13.61
N SER A 97 16.84 4.72 -12.54
CA SER A 97 17.41 6.04 -12.29
C SER A 97 18.80 5.95 -11.62
N PRO A 98 19.68 6.95 -11.82
CA PRO A 98 20.96 7.04 -11.11
C PRO A 98 20.83 7.02 -9.58
N GLU A 99 19.72 7.53 -9.05
CA GLU A 99 19.40 7.55 -7.61
C GLU A 99 19.21 6.15 -7.02
N ALA A 100 18.92 5.16 -7.87
CA ALA A 100 18.87 3.75 -7.51
C ALA A 100 20.19 3.01 -7.75
N ALA A 101 21.30 3.69 -8.07
CA ALA A 101 22.62 3.05 -8.18
C ALA A 101 23.00 2.24 -6.93
N PRO A 102 22.74 2.71 -5.69
CA PRO A 102 22.93 1.88 -4.50
C PRO A 102 21.95 0.71 -4.47
N VAL A 103 22.46 -0.51 -4.30
CA VAL A 103 21.63 -1.74 -4.18
C VAL A 103 20.58 -1.59 -3.08
N LEU A 104 20.94 -0.95 -1.97
CA LEU A 104 20.05 -0.73 -0.83
C LEU A 104 18.82 0.11 -1.21
N SER A 105 18.96 1.11 -2.10
CA SER A 105 17.83 1.89 -2.62
C SER A 105 16.81 1.00 -3.34
N LYS A 106 17.28 0.04 -4.14
CA LYS A 106 16.42 -0.91 -4.86
C LYS A 106 15.70 -1.87 -3.90
N ILE A 107 16.41 -2.36 -2.88
CA ILE A 107 15.84 -3.22 -1.82
C ILE A 107 14.71 -2.48 -1.10
N ILE A 108 14.95 -1.22 -0.70
CA ILE A 108 13.96 -0.40 0.00
C ILE A 108 12.76 -0.09 -0.90
N ALA A 109 12.97 0.23 -2.17
CA ALA A 109 11.86 0.45 -3.10
C ALA A 109 11.01 -0.82 -3.30
N THR A 110 11.68 -1.98 -3.35
CA THR A 110 11.02 -3.29 -3.50
C THR A 110 10.22 -3.67 -2.24
N SER A 111 10.75 -3.34 -1.06
CA SER A 111 10.06 -3.57 0.23
C SER A 111 8.84 -2.66 0.43
N VAL A 112 8.63 -1.65 -0.41
CA VAL A 112 7.40 -0.86 -0.46
C VAL A 112 6.41 -1.45 -1.48
N ILE A 113 6.86 -1.70 -2.72
CA ILE A 113 5.94 -2.07 -3.80
C ILE A 113 5.32 -3.47 -3.65
N LEU A 114 6.08 -4.46 -3.19
CA LEU A 114 5.57 -5.84 -3.04
C LEU A 114 4.49 -5.93 -1.96
N PRO A 115 4.67 -5.35 -0.75
CA PRO A 115 3.58 -5.29 0.22
C PRO A 115 2.36 -4.51 -0.25
N SER A 116 2.55 -3.41 -1.01
CA SER A 116 1.42 -2.66 -1.60
C SER A 116 0.63 -3.50 -2.61
N LEU A 117 1.29 -4.32 -3.42
CA LEU A 117 0.63 -5.26 -4.32
C LEU A 117 -0.15 -6.33 -3.54
N SER A 118 0.44 -6.89 -2.48
CA SER A 118 -0.26 -7.82 -1.57
C SER A 118 -1.50 -7.18 -0.94
N ALA A 119 -1.40 -5.93 -0.49
CA ALA A 119 -2.52 -5.18 0.09
C ALA A 119 -3.66 -4.99 -0.90
N TYR A 120 -3.33 -4.67 -2.15
CA TYR A 120 -4.32 -4.54 -3.23
C TYR A 120 -5.03 -5.87 -3.52
N LEU A 121 -4.29 -6.98 -3.62
CA LEU A 121 -4.89 -8.31 -3.83
C LEU A 121 -5.80 -8.71 -2.66
N LEU A 122 -5.39 -8.43 -1.43
CA LEU A 122 -6.18 -8.70 -0.23
C LEU A 122 -7.47 -7.87 -0.21
N LEU A 123 -7.39 -6.58 -0.61
CA LEU A 123 -8.55 -5.72 -0.75
C LEU A 123 -9.55 -6.27 -1.78
N LEU A 124 -9.09 -6.67 -2.96
CA LEU A 124 -9.95 -7.27 -3.99
C LEU A 124 -10.61 -8.57 -3.49
N TYR A 125 -9.81 -9.43 -2.85
CA TYR A 125 -10.32 -10.68 -2.28
C TYR A 125 -11.38 -10.42 -1.19
N PHE A 126 -11.15 -9.44 -0.31
CA PHE A 126 -12.10 -9.08 0.75
C PHE A 126 -13.41 -8.57 0.18
N ILE A 127 -13.35 -7.66 -0.81
CA ILE A 127 -14.54 -7.14 -1.50
C ILE A 127 -15.31 -8.29 -2.18
N TRP A 128 -14.60 -9.20 -2.86
CA TRP A 128 -15.24 -10.34 -3.51
C TRP A 128 -15.93 -11.26 -2.49
N SER A 129 -15.24 -11.62 -1.41
CA SER A 129 -15.78 -12.46 -0.34
C SER A 129 -17.08 -11.88 0.24
N LEU A 130 -17.10 -10.57 0.49
CA LEU A 130 -18.28 -9.86 1.00
C LEU A 130 -19.45 -9.80 0.00
N ARG A 131 -19.18 -9.82 -1.30
CA ARG A 131 -20.26 -9.82 -2.33
C ARG A 131 -20.83 -11.22 -2.61
N LYS A 132 -20.07 -12.27 -2.32
CA LYS A 132 -20.55 -13.66 -2.43
C LYS A 132 -21.34 -14.12 -1.20
N SER A 133 -21.17 -13.45 -0.06
CA SER A 133 -21.84 -13.76 1.21
C SER A 133 -23.16 -13.01 1.36
#